data_AF-A0AA88Y768-F1
#
_entry.id   AF-A0AA88Y768-F1
#
_cell.length_a   1.000
_cell.length_b   1.000
_cell.length_c   1.000
_cell.angle_alpha   90.00
_cell.angle_beta   90.00
_cell.angle_gamma   90.00
#
_symmetry.space_group_name_H-M   'P 1'
#
loop_
_entity.id
_entity.type
_entity.pdbx_description
1 polymer ?
#
loop_
_entity_poly.entity_id
_entity_poly.type
_entity_poly.pdbx_seq_one_letter_code
_entity_poly.pdbx_strand_id
1 'polypeptide(L)'
;MSDSDHEAEKLLQDSTEPMEQDQTASISTAGENFGVSDAVNLLQTAINNQFSTLSKQLLYEQKVNAQSLSKKLKEKSTTKFKGEGNRVQYEFNEDLIEDLDGLADLVSSVPGTRKAVRAIRSKLTHRNKLIRIADASPAGWRTVHEYECKDYASDSDDDKKIRSAENRALRSIKRGRSYRSTIH
;
A
#
# COMPACT_ATOMS: atom_id res chain seq x y z
N MET A 1 -35.15 -101.26 55.04
CA MET A 1 -36.05 -100.18 55.49
C MET A 1 -35.14 -99.06 55.98
N SER A 2 -34.32 -98.46 55.11
CA SER A 2 -34.68 -97.64 53.94
C SER A 2 -34.91 -96.19 54.37
N ASP A 3 -34.24 -95.17 53.82
CA ASP A 3 -33.22 -95.12 52.76
C ASP A 3 -32.23 -93.94 53.05
N SER A 4 -31.03 -93.99 52.46
CA SER A 4 -30.37 -92.96 51.61
C SER A 4 -31.01 -91.55 51.50
N ASP A 5 -30.36 -90.42 51.19
CA ASP A 5 -28.98 -90.01 50.82
C ASP A 5 -29.01 -88.45 50.62
N HIS A 6 -27.96 -87.62 50.52
CA HIS A 6 -26.49 -87.67 50.74
C HIS A 6 -25.96 -86.20 50.65
N GLU A 7 -24.80 -85.83 51.24
CA GLU A 7 -24.05 -84.55 51.00
C GLU A 7 -24.79 -83.22 51.32
N ALA A 8 -24.22 -81.99 51.30
CA ALA A 8 -22.85 -81.44 51.26
C ALA A 8 -22.88 -80.08 52.02
N GLU A 9 -21.89 -79.74 52.84
CA GLU A 9 -20.78 -78.80 52.53
C GLU A 9 -21.15 -77.30 52.33
N LYS A 10 -20.31 -76.43 52.93
CA LYS A 10 -19.84 -75.13 52.39
C LYS A 10 -20.46 -73.79 52.89
N LEU A 11 -19.87 -73.30 53.99
CA LEU A 11 -19.06 -72.06 54.06
C LEU A 11 -19.53 -70.80 53.29
N LEU A 12 -19.90 -69.71 54.01
CA LEU A 12 -19.73 -68.31 53.55
C LEU A 12 -19.86 -67.25 54.69
N GLN A 13 -19.13 -66.13 54.54
CA GLN A 13 -19.28 -64.78 55.20
C GLN A 13 -19.09 -64.72 56.74
N ASP A 14 -18.32 -63.79 57.31
CA ASP A 14 -18.39 -62.31 57.30
C ASP A 14 -16.99 -61.76 57.72
N SER A 15 -16.28 -60.84 57.05
CA SER A 15 -16.52 -59.42 56.75
C SER A 15 -16.67 -58.48 57.97
N THR A 16 -15.57 -57.97 58.52
CA THR A 16 -15.54 -56.63 59.14
C THR A 16 -14.15 -55.97 59.06
N GLU A 17 -14.08 -54.89 58.29
CA GLU A 17 -12.99 -53.88 58.19
C GLU A 17 -13.27 -52.75 59.24
N PRO A 18 -12.52 -51.61 59.38
CA PRO A 18 -11.31 -51.16 58.66
C PRO A 18 -10.23 -50.43 59.52
N MET A 19 -9.26 -49.85 58.80
CA MET A 19 -8.69 -48.49 59.01
C MET A 19 -7.53 -48.28 60.00
N GLU A 20 -6.34 -48.03 59.46
CA GLU A 20 -5.78 -46.65 59.46
C GLU A 20 -4.78 -46.46 58.29
N GLN A 21 -4.70 -45.23 57.77
CA GLN A 21 -3.87 -44.86 56.62
C GLN A 21 -2.68 -44.03 57.09
N ASP A 22 -1.50 -44.23 56.48
CA ASP A 22 -0.47 -43.18 56.44
C ASP A 22 -0.13 -42.88 54.97
N GLN A 23 -0.37 -41.64 54.56
CA GLN A 23 -0.15 -41.15 53.20
C GLN A 23 1.13 -40.31 53.19
N THR A 24 2.25 -40.92 52.79
CA THR A 24 3.47 -40.15 52.51
C THR A 24 3.28 -39.30 51.25
N ALA A 25 3.07 -38.00 51.46
CA ALA A 25 2.85 -37.04 50.39
C ALA A 25 4.08 -36.91 49.48
N SER A 26 4.01 -37.51 48.30
CA SER A 26 4.99 -37.31 47.24
C SER A 26 4.92 -35.86 46.75
N ILE A 27 5.95 -35.06 47.07
CA ILE A 27 6.10 -33.71 46.54
C ILE A 27 6.45 -33.81 45.06
N SER A 28 5.42 -33.80 44.21
CA SER A 28 5.57 -33.65 42.77
C SER A 28 6.01 -32.24 42.43
N THR A 29 7.32 -31.98 42.51
CA THR A 29 7.92 -30.78 41.93
C THR A 29 7.80 -30.90 40.41
N ALA A 30 6.76 -30.29 39.85
CA ALA A 30 6.56 -30.16 38.42
C ALA A 30 7.56 -29.14 37.82
N GLY A 31 8.84 -29.49 37.87
CA GLY A 31 9.84 -28.90 36.99
C GLY A 31 9.61 -29.45 35.59
N GLU A 32 9.04 -28.65 34.69
CA GLU A 32 9.01 -28.98 33.27
C GLU A 32 10.46 -29.21 32.81
N ASN A 33 10.76 -30.43 32.36
CA ASN A 33 12.07 -30.75 31.80
C ASN A 33 12.23 -29.99 30.47
N PHE A 34 12.77 -28.77 30.55
CA PHE A 34 13.04 -27.93 29.38
C PHE A 34 14.04 -28.64 28.47
N GLY A 35 13.52 -29.26 27.41
CA GLY A 35 14.26 -30.23 26.61
C GLY A 35 15.23 -29.55 25.66
N VAL A 36 16.17 -30.34 25.14
CA VAL A 36 17.05 -29.91 24.03
C VAL A 36 16.20 -29.47 22.82
N SER A 37 15.06 -30.14 22.57
CA SER A 37 14.09 -29.72 21.55
C SER A 37 13.49 -28.33 21.82
N ASP A 38 13.19 -27.99 23.08
CA ASP A 38 12.59 -26.70 23.43
C ASP A 38 13.60 -25.56 23.28
N ALA A 39 14.85 -25.81 23.66
CA ALA A 39 15.97 -24.91 23.38
C ALA A 39 16.21 -24.71 21.88
N VAL A 40 16.15 -25.78 21.08
CA VAL A 40 16.27 -25.71 19.60
C VAL A 40 15.09 -24.98 18.97
N ASN A 41 13.85 -25.22 19.42
CA ASN A 41 12.66 -24.52 18.94
C ASN A 41 12.68 -23.03 19.29
N LEU A 42 13.13 -22.68 20.51
CA LEU A 42 13.32 -21.30 20.94
C LEU A 42 14.39 -20.59 20.08
N LEU A 43 15.51 -21.26 19.80
CA LEU A 43 16.56 -20.75 18.92
C LEU A 43 16.05 -20.58 17.48
N GLN A 44 15.33 -21.57 16.94
CA GLN A 44 14.71 -21.49 15.60
C GLN A 44 13.74 -20.32 15.51
N THR A 45 12.93 -20.09 16.54
CA THR A 45 12.01 -18.95 16.65
C THR A 45 12.76 -17.63 16.72
N ALA A 46 13.81 -17.55 17.55
CA ALA A 46 14.65 -16.36 17.65
C ALA A 46 15.32 -16.01 16.31
N ILE A 47 15.92 -16.99 15.63
CA ILE A 47 16.54 -16.83 14.31
C ILE A 47 15.51 -16.36 13.28
N ASN A 48 14.34 -17.01 13.21
CA ASN A 48 13.28 -16.65 12.26
C ASN A 48 12.74 -15.23 12.51
N ASN A 49 12.59 -14.82 13.78
CA ASN A 49 12.14 -13.47 14.16
C ASN A 49 13.20 -12.42 13.82
N GLN A 50 14.48 -12.68 14.09
CA GLN A 50 15.58 -11.78 13.71
C GLN A 50 15.70 -11.67 12.19
N PHE A 51 15.63 -12.79 11.46
CA PHE A 51 15.66 -12.79 10.00
C PHE A 51 14.47 -12.04 9.39
N SER A 52 13.25 -12.20 9.95
CA SER A 52 12.07 -11.43 9.54
C SER A 52 12.26 -9.93 9.76
N THR A 53 12.86 -9.54 10.89
CA THR A 53 13.13 -8.15 11.25
C THR A 53 14.15 -7.52 10.32
N LEU A 54 15.29 -8.18 10.11
CA LEU A 54 16.34 -7.75 9.17
C LEU A 54 15.82 -7.65 7.73
N SER A 55 15.00 -8.61 7.29
CA SER A 55 14.37 -8.58 5.95
C SER A 55 13.46 -7.36 5.78
N LYS A 56 12.66 -7.02 6.80
CA LYS A 56 11.79 -5.82 6.80
C LYS A 56 12.62 -4.53 6.77
N GLN A 57 13.68 -4.45 7.57
CA GLN A 57 14.59 -3.29 7.59
C GLN A 57 15.30 -3.11 6.24
N LEU A 58 15.82 -4.19 5.65
CA LEU A 58 16.49 -4.14 4.35
C LEU A 58 15.56 -3.65 3.22
N LEU A 59 14.32 -4.15 3.19
CA LEU A 59 13.31 -3.70 2.21
C LEU A 59 12.93 -2.22 2.41
N TYR A 60 12.84 -1.77 3.66
CA TYR A 60 12.57 -0.36 3.98
C TYR A 60 13.72 0.55 3.53
N GLU A 61 14.95 0.22 3.93
CA GLU A 61 16.17 0.93 3.49
C GLU A 61 16.29 0.96 1.97
N GLN A 62 16.02 -0.14 1.28
CA GLN A 62 16.04 -0.20 -0.18
C GLN A 62 14.99 0.74 -0.81
N LYS A 63 13.76 0.77 -0.26
CA LYS A 63 12.68 1.67 -0.73
C LYS A 63 13.05 3.14 -0.52
N VAL A 64 13.54 3.51 0.67
CA VAL A 64 13.97 4.88 0.99
C VAL A 64 15.13 5.32 0.10
N ASN A 65 16.15 4.47 -0.08
CA ASN A 65 17.29 4.79 -0.94
C ASN A 65 16.85 4.96 -2.41
N ALA A 66 16.00 4.08 -2.93
CA ALA A 66 15.45 4.20 -4.29
C ALA A 66 14.64 5.50 -4.49
N GLN A 67 13.80 5.88 -3.52
CA GLN A 67 13.07 7.16 -3.52
C GLN A 67 14.01 8.37 -3.46
N SER A 68 15.11 8.30 -2.70
CA SER A 68 16.10 9.38 -2.64
C SER A 68 16.83 9.57 -3.97
N LEU A 69 17.11 8.48 -4.69
CA LEU A 69 17.78 8.49 -5.99
C LEU A 69 16.83 8.98 -7.09
N SER A 70 15.57 8.52 -7.10
CA SER A 70 14.57 9.00 -8.05
C SER A 70 14.31 10.50 -7.87
N LYS A 71 14.20 11.01 -6.62
CA LYS A 71 14.06 12.44 -6.34
C LYS A 71 15.24 13.25 -6.86
N LYS A 72 16.49 12.83 -6.59
CA LYS A 72 17.71 13.47 -7.13
C LYS A 72 17.78 13.45 -8.67
N LEU A 73 17.22 12.44 -9.32
CA LEU A 73 17.15 12.34 -10.78
C LEU A 73 16.05 13.26 -11.36
N LYS A 74 14.88 13.30 -10.70
CA LYS A 74 13.75 14.18 -11.01
C LYS A 74 14.16 15.65 -10.91
N GLU A 75 14.87 16.01 -9.83
CA GLU A 75 15.46 17.34 -9.59
C GLU A 75 16.45 17.76 -10.70
N LYS A 76 17.33 16.86 -11.15
CA LYS A 76 18.25 17.13 -12.28
C LYS A 76 17.56 17.23 -13.64
N SER A 77 16.34 16.70 -13.77
CA SER A 77 15.56 16.69 -15.01
C SER A 77 14.40 17.69 -15.01
N THR A 78 14.24 18.53 -13.98
CA THR A 78 13.14 19.50 -13.89
C THR A 78 13.12 20.36 -15.14
N THR A 79 12.04 20.24 -15.91
CA THR A 79 11.74 21.20 -16.97
C THR A 79 11.61 22.56 -16.29
N LYS A 80 12.51 23.50 -16.58
CA LYS A 80 12.51 24.81 -15.93
C LYS A 80 11.21 25.54 -16.27
N PHE A 81 10.28 25.55 -15.32
CA PHE A 81 9.04 26.31 -15.42
C PHE A 81 9.36 27.81 -15.46
N LYS A 82 8.69 28.54 -16.34
CA LYS A 82 8.81 30.00 -16.48
C LYS A 82 7.96 30.72 -15.44
N GLY A 83 6.79 30.18 -15.11
CA GLY A 83 5.86 30.72 -14.13
C GLY A 83 5.95 29.96 -12.80
N GLU A 84 6.34 30.66 -11.74
CA GLU A 84 6.45 30.08 -10.39
C GLU A 84 5.14 29.45 -9.90
N GLY A 85 3.99 30.09 -10.19
CA GLY A 85 2.68 29.51 -9.87
C GLY A 85 2.38 28.21 -10.62
N ASN A 86 2.89 28.03 -11.84
CA ASN A 86 2.77 26.75 -12.57
C ASN A 86 3.68 25.69 -11.94
N ARG A 87 4.91 26.06 -11.56
CA ARG A 87 5.88 25.17 -10.88
C ARG A 87 5.30 24.58 -9.59
N VAL A 88 4.82 25.43 -8.68
CA VAL A 88 4.25 25.02 -7.40
C VAL A 88 3.02 24.12 -7.58
N GLN A 89 2.15 24.41 -8.55
CA GLN A 89 0.98 23.57 -8.85
C GLN A 89 1.36 22.23 -9.48
N TYR A 90 2.43 22.18 -10.29
CA TYR A 90 2.94 20.94 -10.86
C TYR A 90 3.53 20.03 -9.78
N GLU A 91 4.41 20.59 -8.93
CA GLU A 91 5.08 19.88 -7.83
C GLU A 91 4.07 19.30 -6.84
N PHE A 92 3.09 20.10 -6.39
CA PHE A 92 2.03 19.62 -5.51
C PHE A 92 1.24 18.43 -6.09
N ASN A 93 0.93 18.46 -7.39
CA ASN A 93 0.26 17.34 -8.06
C ASN A 93 1.17 16.11 -8.22
N GLU A 94 2.49 16.29 -8.37
CA GLU A 94 3.45 15.18 -8.38
C GLU A 94 3.56 14.51 -7.01
N ASP A 95 3.61 15.30 -5.92
CA ASP A 95 3.62 14.78 -4.55
C ASP A 95 2.34 13.96 -4.28
N LEU A 96 1.17 14.47 -4.69
CA LEU A 96 -0.10 13.72 -4.62
C LEU A 96 -0.10 12.43 -5.47
N ILE A 97 0.63 12.40 -6.59
CA ILE A 97 0.78 11.19 -7.42
C ILE A 97 1.64 10.15 -6.68
N GLU A 98 2.69 10.57 -5.98
CA GLU A 98 3.56 9.70 -5.18
C GLU A 98 2.83 9.16 -3.92
N ASP A 99 2.03 9.99 -3.24
CA ASP A 99 1.14 9.57 -2.14
C ASP A 99 0.10 8.55 -2.61
N LEU A 100 -0.49 8.74 -3.80
CA LEU A 100 -1.47 7.82 -4.37
C LEU A 100 -0.86 6.46 -4.74
N ASP A 101 0.42 6.39 -5.13
CA ASP A 101 1.11 5.13 -5.35
C ASP A 101 1.39 4.41 -4.03
N GLY A 102 1.82 5.14 -2.99
CA GLY A 102 1.95 4.59 -1.63
C GLY A 102 0.61 4.06 -1.09
N LEU A 103 -0.49 4.76 -1.36
CA LEU A 103 -1.84 4.31 -1.01
C LEU A 103 -2.24 3.07 -1.83
N ALA A 104 -1.92 3.02 -3.13
CA ALA A 104 -2.28 1.92 -4.03
C ALA A 104 -1.74 0.57 -3.54
N ASP A 105 -0.51 0.53 -3.04
CA ASP A 105 0.11 -0.63 -2.41
C ASP A 105 -0.69 -1.08 -1.18
N LEU A 106 -1.03 -0.14 -0.29
CA LEU A 106 -1.67 -0.40 1.00
C LEU A 106 -3.13 -0.85 0.89
N VAL A 107 -3.91 -0.26 -0.03
CA VAL A 107 -5.33 -0.59 -0.24
C VAL A 107 -5.54 -1.65 -1.33
N SER A 108 -4.46 -2.29 -1.78
CA SER A 108 -4.44 -3.23 -2.90
C SER A 108 -5.38 -4.44 -2.72
N SER A 109 -5.68 -4.84 -1.49
CA SER A 109 -6.59 -5.95 -1.15
C SER A 109 -8.09 -5.61 -1.26
N VAL A 110 -8.46 -4.32 -1.25
CA VAL A 110 -9.87 -3.90 -1.19
C VAL A 110 -10.48 -3.81 -2.61
N PRO A 111 -11.67 -4.38 -2.87
CA PRO A 111 -12.34 -4.21 -4.16
C PRO A 111 -12.63 -2.73 -4.49
N GLY A 112 -12.49 -2.37 -5.77
CA GLY A 112 -12.82 -1.02 -6.27
C GLY A 112 -11.80 0.09 -5.99
N THR A 113 -11.04 0.04 -4.89
CA THR A 113 -10.05 1.08 -4.52
C THR A 113 -9.01 1.32 -5.63
N ARG A 114 -8.45 0.24 -6.20
CA ARG A 114 -7.49 0.30 -7.31
C ARG A 114 -8.02 1.02 -8.56
N LYS A 115 -9.36 1.05 -8.77
CA LYS A 115 -9.99 1.81 -9.87
C LYS A 115 -10.10 3.29 -9.51
N ALA A 116 -10.51 3.61 -8.27
CA ALA A 116 -10.58 4.98 -7.78
C ALA A 116 -9.20 5.66 -7.77
N VAL A 117 -8.17 5.01 -7.22
CA VAL A 117 -6.79 5.53 -7.19
C VAL A 117 -6.27 5.80 -8.60
N ARG A 118 -6.43 4.85 -9.55
CA ARG A 118 -6.05 5.07 -10.96
C ARG A 118 -6.80 6.23 -11.63
N ALA A 119 -8.09 6.42 -11.30
CA ALA A 119 -8.87 7.52 -11.85
C ALA A 119 -8.38 8.88 -11.32
N ILE A 120 -8.02 8.98 -10.04
CA ILE A 120 -7.43 10.20 -9.45
C ILE A 120 -6.04 10.47 -10.06
N ARG A 121 -5.16 9.46 -10.09
CA ARG A 121 -3.84 9.54 -10.73
C ARG A 121 -3.94 10.05 -12.16
N SER A 122 -4.82 9.47 -12.98
CA SER A 122 -5.05 9.90 -14.37
C SER A 122 -5.44 11.38 -14.48
N LYS A 123 -6.33 11.86 -13.60
CA LYS A 123 -6.71 13.29 -13.53
C LYS A 123 -5.53 14.19 -13.17
N LEU A 124 -4.70 13.80 -12.21
CA LEU A 124 -3.50 14.57 -11.81
C LEU A 124 -2.45 14.58 -12.93
N THR A 125 -2.18 13.43 -13.57
CA THR A 125 -1.27 13.36 -14.74
C THR A 125 -1.77 14.24 -15.88
N HIS A 126 -3.08 14.24 -16.14
CA HIS A 126 -3.69 15.14 -17.13
C HIS A 126 -3.53 16.62 -16.72
N ARG A 127 -3.83 16.97 -15.47
CA ARG A 127 -3.64 18.32 -14.91
C ARG A 127 -2.19 18.81 -15.10
N ASN A 128 -1.20 17.96 -14.80
CA ASN A 128 0.22 18.27 -14.97
C ASN A 128 0.63 18.47 -16.43
N LYS A 129 0.04 17.72 -17.37
CA LYS A 129 0.18 17.99 -18.80
C LYS A 129 -0.35 19.37 -19.18
N LEU A 130 -1.55 19.75 -18.71
CA LEU A 130 -2.12 21.08 -18.99
C LEU A 130 -1.26 22.22 -18.41
N ILE A 131 -0.72 22.05 -17.20
CA ILE A 131 0.20 23.02 -16.58
C ILE A 131 1.47 23.20 -17.44
N ARG A 132 2.06 22.10 -17.96
CA ARG A 132 3.21 22.16 -18.88
C ARG A 132 2.87 22.88 -20.20
N ILE A 133 1.67 22.67 -20.75
CA ILE A 133 1.19 23.39 -21.95
C ILE A 133 1.06 24.90 -21.65
N ALA A 134 0.45 25.26 -20.52
CA ALA A 134 0.31 26.66 -20.10
C ALA A 134 1.65 27.35 -19.87
N ASP A 135 2.65 26.66 -19.33
CA ASP A 135 3.95 27.25 -19.05
C ASP A 135 4.86 27.36 -20.30
N ALA A 136 4.82 26.34 -21.16
CA ALA A 136 5.54 26.37 -22.43
C ALA A 136 5.02 27.46 -23.38
N SER A 137 3.69 27.65 -23.44
CA SER A 137 3.04 28.47 -24.46
C SER A 137 3.08 29.98 -24.19
N PRO A 138 3.40 30.85 -25.18
CA PRO A 138 3.30 32.30 -25.05
C PRO A 138 1.87 32.82 -24.83
N ALA A 139 0.83 32.02 -25.13
CA ALA A 139 -0.56 32.36 -24.85
C ALA A 139 -1.08 31.77 -23.52
N GLY A 140 -0.24 31.05 -22.77
CA GLY A 140 -0.55 30.59 -21.42
C GLY A 140 -1.77 29.68 -21.32
N TRP A 141 -2.56 29.87 -20.28
CA TRP A 141 -3.83 29.16 -20.05
C TRP A 141 -4.88 29.32 -21.18
N ARG A 142 -4.74 30.30 -22.08
CA ARG A 142 -5.61 30.38 -23.27
C ARG A 142 -5.30 29.26 -24.28
N THR A 143 -4.06 28.79 -24.34
CA THR A 143 -3.69 27.61 -25.13
C THR A 143 -4.30 26.34 -24.55
N VAL A 144 -4.33 26.21 -23.22
CA VAL A 144 -5.00 25.09 -22.54
C VAL A 144 -6.51 25.06 -22.87
N HIS A 145 -7.19 26.21 -22.78
CA HIS A 145 -8.60 26.31 -23.14
C HIS A 145 -8.86 25.88 -24.61
N GLU A 146 -8.04 26.34 -25.56
CA GLU A 146 -8.13 25.93 -26.97
C GLU A 146 -7.72 24.46 -27.22
N TYR A 147 -6.96 23.84 -26.32
CA TYR A 147 -6.56 22.43 -26.36
C TYR A 147 -7.65 21.51 -25.81
N GLU A 148 -8.38 21.94 -24.78
CA GLU A 148 -9.47 21.18 -24.14
C GLU A 148 -10.81 21.34 -24.89
N CYS A 149 -11.20 22.56 -25.29
CA CYS A 149 -12.51 22.81 -25.90
C CYS A 149 -12.66 22.35 -27.36
N LYS A 150 -11.59 21.86 -27.98
CA LYS A 150 -11.59 21.41 -29.38
C LYS A 150 -11.35 19.91 -29.40
N ASP A 151 -12.38 19.18 -29.79
CA ASP A 151 -12.25 17.78 -30.16
C ASP A 151 -11.50 17.71 -31.50
N TYR A 152 -10.39 16.98 -31.50
CA TYR A 152 -9.58 16.71 -32.70
C TYR A 152 -9.70 15.23 -32.99
N ALA A 153 -9.57 14.84 -34.26
CA ALA A 153 -9.54 13.43 -34.63
C ALA A 153 -8.51 12.65 -33.77
N SER A 154 -8.90 11.45 -33.34
CA SER A 154 -8.18 10.64 -32.35
C SER A 154 -6.78 10.16 -32.79
N ASP A 155 -6.42 10.43 -34.04
CA ASP A 155 -5.14 10.15 -34.69
C ASP A 155 -4.18 11.35 -34.72
N SER A 156 -4.63 12.53 -34.27
CA SER A 156 -3.80 13.72 -34.17
C SER A 156 -2.71 13.55 -33.11
N ASP A 157 -1.47 13.44 -33.58
CA ASP A 157 -0.26 13.67 -32.78
C ASP A 157 -0.42 14.89 -31.85
N ASP A 158 -0.18 14.67 -30.56
CA ASP A 158 -0.42 15.63 -29.48
C ASP A 158 0.40 16.91 -29.65
N ASP A 159 1.59 16.77 -30.22
CA ASP A 159 2.51 17.87 -30.52
C ASP A 159 1.92 18.80 -31.61
N LYS A 160 1.12 18.27 -32.54
CA LYS A 160 0.36 19.04 -33.54
C LYS A 160 -0.87 19.69 -32.89
N LYS A 161 -1.54 18.96 -31.99
CA LYS A 161 -2.70 19.47 -31.23
C LYS A 161 -2.33 20.72 -30.43
N ILE A 162 -1.22 20.67 -29.68
CA ILE A 162 -0.70 21.80 -28.87
C ILE A 162 -0.39 23.02 -29.76
N ARG A 163 0.41 22.84 -30.83
CA ARG A 163 0.75 23.94 -31.76
C ARG A 163 -0.48 24.56 -32.42
N SER A 164 -1.50 23.76 -32.73
CA SER A 164 -2.76 24.23 -33.32
C SER A 164 -3.58 25.04 -32.32
N ALA A 165 -3.68 24.60 -31.06
CA ALA A 165 -4.35 25.32 -29.99
C ALA A 165 -3.68 26.67 -29.68
N GLU A 166 -2.34 26.68 -29.57
CA GLU A 166 -1.56 27.91 -29.35
C GLU A 166 -1.76 28.94 -30.46
N ASN A 167 -1.71 28.48 -31.71
CA ASN A 167 -1.96 29.33 -32.88
C ASN A 167 -3.36 29.97 -32.88
N ARG A 168 -4.38 29.30 -32.34
CA ARG A 168 -5.72 29.89 -32.18
C ARG A 168 -5.79 30.85 -30.99
N ALA A 169 -5.20 30.48 -29.85
CA ALA A 169 -5.13 31.33 -28.67
C ALA A 169 -4.43 32.67 -28.97
N LEU A 170 -3.30 32.65 -29.70
CA LEU A 170 -2.59 33.85 -30.16
C LEU A 170 -3.44 34.70 -31.13
N ARG A 171 -4.15 34.09 -32.09
CA ARG A 171 -5.09 34.82 -32.99
C ARG A 171 -6.27 35.42 -32.22
N SER A 172 -6.75 34.76 -31.17
CA SER A 172 -7.79 35.28 -30.28
C SER A 172 -7.29 36.50 -29.49
N ILE A 173 -6.10 36.41 -28.89
CA ILE A 173 -5.45 37.55 -28.21
C ILE A 173 -5.25 38.74 -29.16
N LYS A 174 -4.73 38.51 -30.38
CA LYS A 174 -4.48 39.57 -31.37
C LYS A 174 -5.77 40.29 -31.77
N ARG A 175 -6.84 39.54 -32.11
CA ARG A 175 -8.14 40.11 -32.47
C ARG A 175 -8.77 40.91 -31.32
N GLY A 176 -8.73 40.38 -30.09
CA GLY A 176 -9.22 41.07 -28.90
C GLY A 176 -8.46 42.35 -28.57
N ARG A 177 -7.15 42.41 -28.87
CA ARG A 177 -6.36 43.66 -28.75
C ARG A 177 -6.70 44.68 -29.82
N SER A 178 -6.84 44.27 -31.09
CA SER A 178 -7.23 45.20 -32.18
C SER A 178 -8.58 45.86 -31.92
N TYR A 179 -9.61 45.11 -31.50
CA TYR A 179 -10.94 45.67 -31.21
C TYR A 179 -10.93 46.72 -30.09
N ARG A 180 -10.01 46.59 -29.12
CA ARG A 180 -9.88 47.54 -28.01
C ARG A 180 -9.08 48.80 -28.38
N SER A 181 -8.36 48.78 -29.51
CA SER A 181 -7.54 49.90 -30.01
C SER A 181 -8.31 50.84 -30.95
N THR A 182 -9.54 50.50 -31.33
CA THR A 182 -10.39 51.25 -32.28
C THR A 182 -11.60 51.91 -31.60
N ILE A 183 -11.55 52.11 -30.28
CA ILE A 183 -12.63 52.70 -29.44
C ILE A 183 -12.08 53.92 -28.65
N HIS A 184 -11.09 54.59 -29.24
CA HIS A 184 -10.50 55.87 -28.82
C HIS A 184 -10.32 56.73 -30.06
#